data_AF-A0A0F9BL69-F1
#
_entry.id   AF-A0A0F9BL69-F1
#
_cell.length_a   1.000
_cell.length_b   1.000
_cell.length_c   1.000
_cell.angle_alpha   90.00
_cell.angle_beta   90.00
_cell.angle_gamma   90.00
#
_symmetry.space_group_name_H-M   'P 1'
#
loop_
_entity.id
_entity.type
_entity.pdbx_description
1 polymer ?
#
loop_
_entity_poly.entity_id
_entity_poly.type
_entity_poly.pdbx_seq_one_letter_code
_entity_poly.pdbx_strand_id
1 'polypeptide(L)'
;DLAYREYKYSFVCENGSIKNYITARFFDCMLNWSLPIYWGATNVYDYFPKDSLYTFDLRTESIDKLYEITQKPITEKNIKAMREARQLILHQYNVWERIYKIIT
;
A
#
# COMPACT_ATOMS: atom_id res chain seq x y z
N ASP A 1 -4.77 5.09 15.37
CA ASP A 1 -3.55 4.29 15.49
C ASP A 1 -2.37 5.09 14.94
N LEU A 2 -1.26 5.18 15.69
CA LEU A 2 -0.09 6.03 15.37
C LEU A 2 1.04 5.26 14.68
N ALA A 3 0.93 3.92 14.56
CA ALA A 3 2.02 3.02 14.21
C ALA A 3 2.79 3.37 12.93
N TYR A 4 2.17 4.07 11.97
CA TYR A 4 2.75 4.40 10.67
C TYR A 4 3.26 5.84 10.53
N ARG A 5 2.86 6.78 11.40
CA ARG A 5 2.96 8.23 11.13
C ARG A 5 4.37 8.82 11.19
N GLU A 6 5.37 8.07 11.63
CA GLU A 6 6.76 8.54 11.78
C GLU A 6 7.75 7.85 10.83
N TYR A 7 7.26 6.96 9.95
CA TYR A 7 8.13 6.17 9.08
C TYR A 7 7.86 6.46 7.60
N LYS A 8 8.95 6.69 6.84
CA LYS A 8 8.91 6.85 5.38
C LYS A 8 8.39 5.59 4.69
N TYR A 9 8.78 4.44 5.23
CA TYR A 9 8.43 3.12 4.72
C TYR A 9 7.83 2.29 5.84
N SER A 10 6.93 1.38 5.50
CA SER A 10 6.51 0.33 6.42
C SER A 10 6.36 -0.98 5.68
N PHE A 11 6.92 -2.03 6.28
CA PHE A 11 6.75 -3.37 5.75
C PHE A 11 5.33 -3.85 6.06
N VAL A 12 4.56 -4.14 5.02
CA VAL A 12 3.17 -4.58 5.13
C VAL A 12 3.12 -6.01 4.60
N CYS A 13 2.96 -6.95 5.52
CA CYS A 13 2.91 -8.38 5.24
C CYS A 13 1.50 -8.90 5.55
N GLU A 14 0.86 -9.47 4.54
CA GLU A 14 -0.37 -10.22 4.70
C GLU A 14 -0.09 -11.64 5.22
N ASN A 15 -1.13 -12.38 5.59
CA ASN A 15 -0.96 -13.76 6.06
C ASN A 15 -0.66 -14.75 4.92
N GLY A 16 -0.58 -14.28 3.68
CA GLY A 16 -0.28 -15.09 2.50
C GLY A 16 -0.27 -14.26 1.22
N SER A 17 0.36 -14.80 0.17
CA SER A 17 0.36 -14.18 -1.17
C SER A 17 -0.71 -14.79 -2.06
N ILE A 18 -1.88 -14.15 -2.12
CA ILE A 18 -3.09 -14.66 -2.76
C ILE A 18 -3.75 -13.55 -3.58
N LYS A 19 -4.21 -13.87 -4.79
CA LYS A 19 -4.91 -12.90 -5.66
C LYS A 19 -6.06 -12.20 -4.90
N ASN A 20 -6.16 -10.88 -5.05
CA ASN A 20 -7.15 -9.99 -4.43
C ASN A 20 -7.12 -9.90 -2.89
N TYR A 21 -6.11 -10.47 -2.21
CA TYR A 21 -6.03 -10.46 -0.75
C TYR A 21 -5.29 -9.23 -0.23
N ILE A 22 -6.02 -8.11 -0.09
CA ILE A 22 -5.53 -6.84 0.46
C ILE A 22 -6.38 -6.50 1.68
N THR A 23 -5.77 -6.27 2.84
CA THR A 23 -6.49 -6.03 4.09
C THR A 23 -6.27 -4.63 4.65
N ALA A 24 -6.90 -4.35 5.79
CA ALA A 24 -6.79 -3.07 6.50
C ALA A 24 -5.33 -2.67 6.78
N ARG A 25 -4.40 -3.63 6.96
CA ARG A 25 -2.96 -3.33 7.17
C ARG A 25 -2.37 -2.47 6.05
N PHE A 26 -2.69 -2.80 4.79
CA PHE A 26 -2.25 -2.01 3.65
C PHE A 26 -2.91 -0.63 3.63
N PHE A 27 -4.21 -0.58 3.92
CA PHE A 27 -4.95 0.68 3.94
C PHE A 27 -4.44 1.62 5.03
N ASP A 28 -4.21 1.13 6.25
CA ASP A 28 -3.70 1.94 7.36
C ASP A 28 -2.32 2.51 7.07
N CYS A 29 -1.44 1.71 6.46
CA CYS A 29 -0.12 2.18 6.00
C CYS A 29 -0.26 3.32 4.97
N MET A 30 -1.02 3.09 3.90
CA MET A 30 -1.24 4.08 2.83
C MET A 30 -1.92 5.35 3.37
N LEU A 31 -2.92 5.20 4.24
CA LEU A 31 -3.69 6.31 4.78
C LEU A 31 -2.88 7.16 5.79
N ASN A 32 -1.76 6.66 6.30
CA ASN A 32 -0.85 7.40 7.16
C ASN A 32 0.40 7.91 6.45
N TRP A 33 0.41 7.93 5.11
CA TRP A 33 1.52 8.45 4.29
C TRP A 33 2.86 7.72 4.50
N SER A 34 2.81 6.45 4.91
CA SER A 34 3.97 5.57 4.88
C SER A 34 3.97 4.76 3.59
N LEU A 35 5.08 4.77 2.84
CA LEU A 35 5.19 4.08 1.56
C LEU A 35 5.29 2.56 1.81
N PRO A 36 4.31 1.74 1.38
CA PRO A 36 4.30 0.33 1.70
C PRO A 36 5.42 -0.42 0.98
N ILE A 37 6.13 -1.28 1.70
CA ILE A 37 6.88 -2.40 1.13
C ILE A 37 6.02 -3.65 1.38
N TYR A 38 5.38 -4.14 0.34
CA TYR A 38 4.18 -4.98 0.43
C TYR A 38 4.43 -6.42 -0.01
N TRP A 39 4.02 -7.36 0.85
CA TRP A 39 3.85 -8.78 0.52
C TRP A 39 2.40 -9.20 0.78
N GLY A 40 1.71 -9.69 -0.25
CA GLY A 40 0.31 -10.06 -0.16
C GLY A 40 -0.28 -10.33 -1.53
N ALA A 41 -1.30 -9.57 -1.93
CA ALA A 41 -1.96 -9.76 -3.20
C ALA A 41 -1.02 -9.75 -4.41
N THR A 42 -1.06 -10.84 -5.18
CA THR A 42 -0.23 -11.01 -6.40
C THR A 42 -0.59 -10.05 -7.52
N ASN A 43 -1.77 -9.44 -7.44
CA ASN A 43 -2.29 -8.48 -8.39
C ASN A 43 -2.60 -7.11 -7.74
N VAL A 44 -1.82 -6.72 -6.73
CA VAL A 44 -2.00 -5.42 -6.04
C VAL A 44 -2.04 -4.22 -7.00
N TYR A 45 -1.33 -4.29 -8.13
CA TYR A 45 -1.31 -3.23 -9.14
C TYR A 45 -2.57 -3.14 -10.02
N ASP A 46 -3.50 -4.11 -9.92
CA ASP A 46 -4.85 -3.96 -10.48
C ASP A 46 -5.67 -2.94 -9.68
N TYR A 47 -5.27 -2.69 -8.43
CA TYR A 47 -5.98 -1.83 -7.47
C TYR A 47 -5.23 -0.54 -7.14
N PHE A 48 -3.90 -0.54 -7.24
CA PHE A 48 -3.09 0.59 -6.81
C PHE A 48 -2.04 0.99 -7.85
N PRO A 49 -1.74 2.30 -7.99
CA PRO A 49 -0.71 2.79 -8.90
C PRO A 49 0.67 2.16 -8.62
N LYS A 50 1.44 1.87 -9.68
CA LYS A 50 2.73 1.17 -9.55
C LYS A 50 3.74 1.86 -8.63
N ASP A 51 3.72 3.18 -8.56
CA ASP A 51 4.67 3.95 -7.75
C ASP A 51 4.17 4.21 -6.33
N SER A 52 2.98 3.73 -5.94
CA SER A 52 2.44 3.93 -4.59
C SER A 52 2.89 2.87 -3.59
N LEU A 53 3.63 1.84 -4.02
CA LEU A 53 4.20 0.82 -3.16
C LEU A 53 5.44 0.18 -3.82
N TYR A 54 6.21 -0.55 -3.03
CA TYR A 54 7.17 -1.53 -3.53
C TYR A 54 6.65 -2.93 -3.20
N THR A 55 6.67 -3.86 -4.14
CA THR A 55 6.42 -5.28 -3.86
C THR A 55 7.68 -5.94 -3.33
N PHE A 56 7.51 -6.86 -2.38
CA PHE A 56 8.58 -7.69 -1.82
C PHE A 56 8.04 -9.10 -1.56
N ASP A 57 8.66 -10.17 -2.09
CA ASP A 57 8.31 -11.56 -1.80
C ASP A 57 9.12 -12.12 -0.64
N LEU A 58 8.46 -12.19 0.53
CA LEU A 58 9.03 -12.70 1.78
C LEU A 58 9.64 -14.11 1.67
N ARG A 59 9.21 -14.90 0.70
CA ARG A 59 9.65 -16.31 0.54
C ARG A 59 10.93 -16.44 -0.27
N THR A 60 11.26 -15.44 -1.09
CA THR A 60 12.30 -15.56 -2.12
C THR A 60 13.30 -14.41 -2.09
N GLU A 61 12.91 -13.22 -1.62
CA GLU A 61 13.78 -12.05 -1.54
C GLU A 61 14.49 -11.98 -0.17
N SER A 62 15.75 -11.52 -0.20
CA SER A 62 16.58 -11.42 1.00
C SER A 62 16.29 -10.15 1.81
N ILE A 63 16.76 -10.13 3.06
CA ILE A 63 16.72 -8.94 3.91
C ILE A 63 17.53 -7.78 3.31
N ASP A 64 18.61 -8.06 2.58
CA ASP A 64 19.40 -7.04 1.89
C ASP A 64 18.56 -6.30 0.86
N LYS A 65 17.66 -7.02 0.16
CA LYS A 65 16.75 -6.41 -0.80
C LYS A 65 15.76 -5.46 -0.12
N LEU A 66 15.25 -5.85 1.04
CA LEU A 66 14.39 -4.99 1.84
C LEU A 66 15.16 -3.71 2.25
N TYR A 67 16.41 -3.86 2.71
CA TYR A 67 17.27 -2.75 3.07
C TYR A 67 17.52 -1.82 1.87
N GLU A 68 17.88 -2.34 0.69
CA GLU A 68 18.04 -1.55 -0.54
C GLU A 68 16.82 -0.68 -0.86
N ILE A 69 15.60 -1.21 -0.69
CA ILE A 69 14.37 -0.45 -0.92
C ILE A 69 14.29 0.73 0.05
N THR A 70 14.59 0.53 1.34
CA THR A 70 14.55 1.60 2.34
C THR A 70 15.57 2.72 2.11
N GLN A 71 16.64 2.45 1.34
CA GLN A 71 17.65 3.46 1.01
C GLN A 71 17.25 4.32 -0.19
N LYS A 72 16.18 3.96 -0.92
CA LYS A 72 15.71 4.76 -2.06
C LYS A 72 15.09 6.08 -1.56
N PRO A 73 15.35 7.21 -2.24
CA PRO A 73 14.63 8.43 -1.96
C PRO A 73 13.16 8.29 -2.41
N ILE A 74 12.23 8.77 -1.59
CA ILE A 74 10.84 8.92 -2.01
C ILE A 74 10.78 10.08 -3.01
N THR A 75 10.31 9.79 -4.22
CA THR A 75 10.24 10.76 -5.31
C THR A 75 8.87 11.44 -5.37
N GLU A 76 8.78 12.55 -6.12
CA GLU A 76 7.49 13.21 -6.38
C GLU A 76 6.49 12.28 -7.08
N LYS A 77 6.99 11.36 -7.91
CA LYS A 77 6.16 10.33 -8.55
C LYS A 77 5.53 9.40 -7.52
N ASN A 78 6.29 8.99 -6.50
CA ASN A 78 5.76 8.19 -5.40
C ASN A 78 4.70 8.97 -4.62
N ILE A 79 4.96 10.24 -4.28
CA ILE A 79 4.00 11.08 -3.54
C ILE A 79 2.68 11.23 -4.32
N LYS A 80 2.76 11.49 -5.63
CA LYS A 80 1.57 11.60 -6.49
C LYS A 80 0.80 10.28 -6.55
N ALA A 81 1.49 9.16 -6.72
CA ALA A 81 0.88 7.83 -6.77
C ALA A 81 0.25 7.43 -5.43
N MET A 82 0.89 7.73 -4.30
CA MET A 82 0.33 7.52 -2.95
C MET A 82 -0.92 8.38 -2.73
N ARG A 83 -0.90 9.63 -3.21
CA ARG A 83 -2.08 10.51 -3.16
C ARG A 83 -3.25 9.89 -3.91
N GLU A 84 -3.02 9.37 -5.11
CA GLU A 84 -4.03 8.67 -5.91
C GLU A 84 -4.53 7.40 -5.20
N ALA A 85 -3.62 6.56 -4.71
CA ALA A 85 -3.97 5.36 -3.94
C ALA A 85 -4.84 5.69 -2.71
N ARG A 86 -4.54 6.78 -2.01
CA ARG A 86 -5.37 7.29 -0.92
C ARG A 86 -6.77 7.68 -1.39
N GLN A 87 -6.91 8.36 -2.53
CA GLN A 87 -8.22 8.72 -3.08
C GLN A 87 -9.03 7.47 -3.45
N LEU A 88 -8.39 6.44 -4.01
CA LEU A 88 -9.03 5.15 -4.30
C LEU A 88 -9.55 4.48 -3.01
N ILE A 89 -8.73 4.42 -1.95
CA ILE A 89 -9.14 3.87 -0.66
C ILE A 89 -10.34 4.64 -0.11
N LEU A 90 -10.23 5.97 -0.05
CA LEU A 90 -11.24 6.82 0.56
C LEU A 90 -12.54 6.81 -0.20
N HIS A 91 -12.53 6.91 -1.54
CA HIS A 91 -13.73 7.21 -2.32
C HIS A 91 -14.21 6.08 -3.23
N GLN A 92 -13.40 5.04 -3.46
CA GLN A 92 -13.78 3.93 -4.33
C GLN A 92 -13.90 2.61 -3.57
N TYR A 93 -13.00 2.34 -2.63
CA TYR A 93 -12.97 1.07 -1.89
C TYR A 93 -13.67 1.15 -0.53
N ASN A 94 -13.81 2.36 0.03
CA ASN A 94 -14.55 2.58 1.26
C ASN A 94 -16.03 2.24 1.06
N VAL A 95 -16.55 1.34 1.92
CA VAL A 95 -17.93 0.86 1.84
C VAL A 95 -18.96 1.99 1.95
N TRP A 96 -18.72 2.99 2.79
CA TRP A 96 -19.65 4.10 3.02
C TRP A 96 -19.77 5.00 1.80
N GLU A 97 -18.64 5.34 1.19
CA GLU A 97 -18.61 6.13 -0.05
C GLU A 97 -19.26 5.37 -1.23
N ARG A 98 -19.07 4.05 -1.29
CA ARG A 98 -19.78 3.23 -2.30
C ARG A 98 -21.28 3.22 -2.08
N ILE A 99 -21.74 3.06 -0.84
CA ILE A 99 -23.17 3.10 -0.50
C ILE A 99 -23.74 4.47 -0.86
N TYR A 100 -23.07 5.55 -0.44
CA TYR A 100 -23.48 6.93 -0.72
C TYR A 100 -23.72 7.15 -2.22
N LYS A 101 -22.76 6.77 -3.07
CA LYS A 101 -22.86 6.88 -4.54
C LYS A 101 -23.96 6.03 -5.20
N ILE A 102 -24.46 5.00 -4.51
CA ILE A 102 -25.54 4.16 -5.03
C ILE A 102 -26.90 4.77 -4.67
N ILE A 103 -27.00 5.44 -3.52
CA ILE A 103 -28.25 5.97 -2.99
C ILE A 103 -28.52 7.44 -3.35
N THR A 104 -27.52 8.16 -3.87
CA THR A 104 -27.63 9.55 -4.37
C THR A 104 -27.34 9.61 -5.86
#